data_AF-A0A438HUU8-F1
#
_entry.id   AF-A0A438HUU8-F1
#
_cell.length_a   1.000
_cell.length_b   1.000
_cell.length_c   1.000
_cell.angle_alpha   90.00
_cell.angle_beta   90.00
_cell.angle_gamma   90.00
#
_symmetry.space_group_name_H-M   'P 1'
#
loop_
_entity.id
_entity.type
_entity.pdbx_description
1 polymer ?
#
loop_
_entity_poly.entity_id
_entity_poly.type
_entity_poly.pdbx_seq_one_letter_code
_entity_poly.pdbx_strand_id
1 'polypeptide(L)' 'MLATQAQHTAILRQLQLHIDLPPAVEPSTSTTTVPHSHPTEPQAPSGAATKEADPSA' A
#
# COMPACT_ATOMS: atom_id res chain seq x y z
N MET A 1 -37.18 36.42 -5.22
CA MET A 1 -35.97 35.57 -5.39
C MET A 1 -35.12 35.61 -4.12
N LEU A 2 -35.59 34.99 -3.03
CA LEU A 2 -34.82 34.84 -1.78
C LEU A 2 -34.70 33.37 -1.39
N ALA A 3 -35.75 32.58 -1.64
CA ALA A 3 -35.74 31.13 -1.47
C ALA A 3 -34.56 30.45 -2.20
N THR A 4 -34.24 30.89 -3.42
CA THR A 4 -33.12 30.37 -4.22
C THR A 4 -31.75 30.81 -3.67
N GLN A 5 -31.63 32.04 -3.16
CA GLN A 5 -30.37 32.51 -2.58
C GLN A 5 -30.09 31.79 -1.26
N ALA A 6 -31.09 31.64 -0.39
CA ALA A 6 -30.97 30.88 0.84
C ALA A 6 -30.64 29.40 0.58
N GLN A 7 -31.23 28.80 -0.46
CA GLN A 7 -30.93 27.43 -0.87
C GLN A 7 -29.48 27.30 -1.38
N HIS A 8 -29.03 28.20 -2.27
CA HIS A 8 -27.65 28.20 -2.74
C HIS A 8 -26.66 28.39 -1.59
N THR A 9 -26.92 29.32 -0.67
CA THR A 9 -26.07 29.52 0.51
C THR A 9 -26.08 28.33 1.46
N ALA A 10 -27.20 27.62 1.61
CA ALA A 10 -27.28 26.41 2.43
C ALA A 10 -26.40 25.28 1.85
N ILE A 11 -26.45 25.07 0.53
CA ILE A 11 -25.62 24.07 -0.16
C ILE A 11 -24.14 24.42 -0.02
N LEU A 12 -23.75 25.68 -0.24
CA LEU A 12 -22.36 26.10 -0.09
C LEU A 12 -21.86 25.92 1.35
N ARG A 13 -22.68 26.27 2.37
CA ARG A 13 -22.32 26.01 3.77
C ARG A 13 -22.18 24.52 4.07
N GLN A 14 -23.09 23.69 3.54
CA GLN A 14 -22.97 22.23 3.69
C GLN A 14 -21.65 21.75 3.10
N LEU A 15 -21.28 22.18 1.90
CA LEU A 15 -20.03 21.77 1.27
C LEU A 15 -18.80 22.27 2.06
N GLN A 16 -18.81 23.50 2.56
CA GLN A 16 -17.72 24.05 3.38
C GLN A 16 -17.46 23.21 4.64
N LEU A 17 -18.52 22.83 5.37
CA LEU A 17 -18.40 21.99 6.57
C LEU A 17 -17.74 20.63 6.33
N HIS A 18 -17.92 20.05 5.13
CA HIS A 18 -17.29 18.77 4.76
C HIS A 18 -15.82 18.93 4.32
N ILE A 19 -15.41 20.15 3.94
CA ILE A 19 -14.04 20.47 3.52
C ILE A 19 -13.21 20.92 4.73
N ASP A 20 -13.82 21.66 5.67
CA ASP A 20 -13.17 22.18 6.88
C ASP A 20 -13.05 21.14 8.01
N LEU A 21 -13.76 20.01 7.92
CA LEU A 21 -13.50 18.89 8.82
C LEU A 21 -12.21 18.20 8.31
N PRO A 22 -11.06 18.32 9.01
CA PRO A 22 -9.91 17.50 8.66
C PRO A 22 -10.35 16.04 8.69
N PRO A 23 -9.86 15.18 7.79
CA PRO A 23 -10.08 13.74 7.93
C PRO A 23 -9.65 13.35 9.35
N ALA A 24 -10.62 13.01 10.19
CA ALA A 24 -10.33 12.43 11.48
C ALA A 24 -9.66 11.09 11.16
N VAL A 25 -8.35 11.01 11.45
CA VAL A 25 -7.44 9.87 11.23
C VAL A 25 -6.56 10.00 9.99
N GLU A 26 -5.36 10.52 10.23
CA GLU A 26 -4.14 10.08 9.56
C GLU A 26 -3.72 8.68 10.08
N PRO A 27 -2.94 7.93 9.29
CA PRO A 27 -3.30 6.62 8.81
C PRO A 27 -3.03 5.58 9.87
N SER A 28 -3.94 4.60 10.04
CA SER A 28 -3.41 3.30 10.45
C SER A 28 -2.55 2.85 9.28
N THR A 29 -1.24 3.08 9.42
CA THR A 29 -0.21 2.16 8.97
C THR A 29 -0.66 0.78 9.42
N SER A 30 -1.60 0.19 8.67
CA SER A 30 -1.72 -1.23 8.57
C SER A 30 -0.36 -1.59 8.01
N THR A 31 0.53 -1.94 8.94
CA THR A 31 1.76 -2.66 8.72
C THR A 31 1.63 -3.32 7.38
N THR A 32 2.47 -2.93 6.42
CA THR A 32 2.68 -3.70 5.20
C THR A 32 2.93 -5.12 5.68
N THR A 33 1.87 -5.91 5.79
CA THR A 33 1.96 -7.34 5.86
C THR A 33 2.29 -7.63 4.42
N VAL A 34 3.60 -7.60 4.12
CA VAL A 34 4.12 -8.37 3.00
C VAL A 34 3.38 -9.69 3.14
N PRO A 35 2.49 -10.07 2.21
CA PRO A 35 1.96 -11.40 2.24
C PRO A 35 3.20 -12.28 2.23
N HIS A 36 3.44 -13.03 3.29
CA HIS A 36 4.50 -14.01 3.36
C HIS A 36 4.09 -15.19 2.47
N SER A 37 3.79 -14.88 1.22
CA SER A 37 3.49 -15.78 0.13
C SER A 37 4.73 -15.81 -0.75
N HIS A 38 5.83 -16.23 -0.14
CA HIS A 38 6.82 -16.96 -0.88
C HIS A 38 7.00 -18.28 -0.12
N PRO A 39 6.52 -19.42 -0.63
CA PRO A 39 7.28 -20.62 -0.38
C PRO A 39 8.63 -20.32 -1.00
N THR A 40 9.66 -20.14 -0.16
CA THR A 40 11.03 -20.31 -0.62
C THR A 40 11.06 -21.66 -1.32
N GLU A 41 10.98 -21.63 -2.64
CA GLU A 41 11.55 -22.68 -3.48
C GLU A 41 12.86 -23.01 -2.79
N PRO A 42 13.06 -24.25 -2.31
CA PRO A 42 14.30 -24.60 -1.67
C PRO A 42 15.36 -24.27 -2.70
N GLN A 43 16.07 -23.17 -2.49
CA GLN A 43 17.14 -22.77 -3.37
C GLN A 43 18.13 -23.92 -3.19
N ALA A 44 18.11 -24.83 -4.17
CA ALA A 44 18.98 -25.98 -4.21
C ALA A 44 20.36 -25.43 -3.90
N PRO A 45 21.13 -26.01 -2.96
CA PRO A 45 22.46 -25.52 -2.68
C PRO A 45 23.20 -25.44 -4.01
N SER A 46 23.39 -24.20 -4.46
CA SER A 46 24.22 -23.81 -5.58
C SER A 46 25.65 -24.04 -5.09
N GLY A 47 26.01 -25.31 -5.11
CA GLY A 47 27.29 -25.86 -4.77
C GLY A 47 27.52 -26.94 -5.79
N ALA A 48 27.88 -26.51 -7.00
CA ALA A 48 28.55 -27.36 -7.94
C ALA A 48 29.65 -28.10 -7.17
N ALA A 49 29.53 -29.43 -7.06
CA ALA A 49 30.65 -30.27 -6.70
C ALA A 49 31.64 -30.21 -7.87
N THR A 50 32.35 -29.09 -8.00
CA THR A 50 33.65 -29.06 -8.66
C THR A 50 34.61 -29.83 -7.76
N LYS A 51 34.66 -31.13 -7.99
CA LYS A 51 35.64 -32.06 -7.45
C LYS A 51 35.83 -33.14 -8.52
N GLU A 52 36.96 -33.35 -9.20
CA GLU A 52 38.27 -32.70 -9.28
C GLU A 52 38.74 -32.83 -10.73
N ALA A 53 39.82 -32.11 -11.03
CA ALA A 53 40.62 -32.31 -12.22
C ALA A 53 40.93 -33.79 -12.48
N ASP A 54 41.02 -34.13 -13.77
CA ASP A 54 41.78 -35.27 -14.28
C ASP A 54 43.24 -35.18 -13.81
N PRO A 55 43.77 -36.26 -13.22
CA PRO A 55 45.10 -36.65 -13.66
C PRO A 55 45.22 -38.17 -13.71
N SER A 56 45.34 -38.74 -14.92
CA SER A 56 46.50 -39.61 -15.24
C SER A 56 46.55 -40.01 -16.71
N ALA A 57 47.63 -39.55 -17.35
CA ALA A 57 48.56 -40.22 -18.27
C ALA A 57 48.07 -41.39 -19.13
#